data_AF-A0A183TQE7-F1
#
_entry.id   AF-A0A183TQE7-F1
#
_cell.length_a   1.000
_cell.length_b   1.000
_cell.length_c   1.000
_cell.angle_alpha   90.00
_cell.angle_beta   90.00
_cell.angle_gamma   90.00
#
_symmetry.space_group_name_H-M   'P 1'
#
loop_
_entity.id
_entity.type
_entity.pdbx_description
1 polymer ?
#
loop_
_entity_poly.entity_id
_entity_poly.type
_entity_poly.pdbx_seq_one_letter_code
_entity_poly.pdbx_strand_id
1 'polypeptide(L)'
;MTYEQLTFLHRCRDHDILPKSLRFKPTLPNETGRLLARKYGFRVLSAVISDVHHRLCKFEATISDLRARCVSALPENVFENILQRINATAMDARKKKRAELQVKLQSLLRPLNENHRSTRVVNLSKRILTSAEISLLTKGTTFSHTDAAPTNFLASLESVLLTSAVPEDMRADIRSCATSLIRQKKHHQVLPIDEEKGLISLKTDDSIVIVSADKGGATVIMEKTDYINKANQSFNDKEA
;
A
#
# COMPACT_ATOMS: atom_id res chain seq x y z
N MET A 1 20.43 8.68 -17.06
CA MET A 1 20.05 7.30 -16.70
C MET A 1 21.24 6.39 -16.97
N THR A 2 21.46 5.37 -16.14
CA THR A 2 22.63 4.47 -16.20
C THR A 2 22.28 3.12 -16.83
N TYR A 3 23.30 2.37 -17.30
CA TYR A 3 23.12 0.99 -17.78
C TYR A 3 22.41 0.10 -16.74
N GLU A 4 22.69 0.28 -15.45
CA GLU A 4 22.01 -0.47 -14.38
C GLU A 4 20.50 -0.21 -14.35
N GLN A 5 20.08 1.04 -14.59
CA GLN A 5 18.66 1.40 -14.69
C GLN A 5 18.01 0.78 -15.93
N LEU A 6 18.73 0.74 -17.05
CA LEU A 6 18.27 0.09 -18.26
C LEU A 6 18.08 -1.41 -18.05
N THR A 7 19.04 -2.10 -17.44
CA THR A 7 18.93 -3.51 -17.06
C THR A 7 17.73 -3.75 -16.14
N PHE A 8 17.50 -2.86 -15.16
CA PHE A 8 16.32 -2.93 -14.31
C PHE A 8 15.01 -2.82 -15.11
N LEU A 9 14.90 -1.87 -16.04
CA LEU A 9 13.71 -1.70 -16.87
C LEU A 9 13.47 -2.91 -17.79
N HIS A 10 14.53 -3.49 -18.37
CA HIS A 10 14.44 -4.73 -19.12
C HIS A 10 13.89 -5.86 -18.26
N ARG A 11 14.45 -6.08 -17.07
CA ARG A 11 13.94 -7.11 -16.14
C ARG A 11 12.48 -6.87 -15.75
N CYS A 12 12.08 -5.62 -15.53
CA CYS A 12 10.67 -5.31 -15.28
C CYS A 12 9.78 -5.72 -16.46
N ARG A 13 10.21 -5.45 -17.69
CA ARG A 13 9.48 -5.86 -18.90
C ARG A 13 9.43 -7.39 -19.04
N ASP A 14 10.56 -8.07 -18.84
CA ASP A 14 10.67 -9.52 -19.04
C ASP A 14 9.85 -10.31 -17.99
N HIS A 15 9.64 -9.73 -16.81
CA HIS A 15 8.77 -10.29 -15.76
C HIS A 15 7.33 -9.76 -15.81
N ASP A 16 6.91 -9.06 -16.87
CA ASP A 16 5.56 -8.47 -17.00
C ASP A 16 5.15 -7.57 -15.81
N ILE A 17 6.11 -6.82 -15.26
CA ILE A 17 5.93 -5.93 -14.12
C ILE A 17 6.10 -4.47 -14.52
N LEU A 18 5.15 -3.63 -14.14
CA LEU A 18 5.29 -2.18 -14.23
C LEU A 18 5.93 -1.60 -12.96
N PRO A 19 7.04 -0.84 -13.08
CA PRO A 19 7.56 -0.02 -12.00
C PRO A 19 6.48 0.93 -11.47
N LYS A 20 6.51 1.23 -10.16
CA LYS A 20 5.50 2.11 -9.51
C LYS A 20 5.33 3.46 -10.22
N SER A 21 6.40 4.02 -10.79
CA SER A 21 6.38 5.29 -11.52
C SER A 21 5.63 5.23 -12.85
N LEU A 22 5.41 4.05 -13.41
CA LEU A 22 4.71 3.83 -14.68
C LEU A 22 3.36 3.13 -14.49
N ARG A 23 2.86 3.09 -13.24
CA ARG A 23 1.51 2.60 -12.94
C ARG A 23 0.53 3.76 -13.06
N PHE A 24 -0.19 3.78 -14.16
CA PHE A 24 -1.22 4.78 -14.42
C PHE A 24 -2.52 4.43 -13.70
N LYS A 25 -3.22 5.45 -13.20
CA LYS A 25 -4.56 5.28 -12.64
C LYS A 25 -5.54 5.00 -13.79
N PRO A 26 -6.45 4.02 -13.63
CA PRO A 26 -7.45 3.74 -14.65
C PRO A 26 -8.44 4.90 -14.74
N THR A 27 -8.79 5.29 -15.96
CA THR A 27 -9.79 6.34 -16.24
C THR A 27 -11.20 5.87 -15.94
N LEU A 28 -11.43 4.56 -16.04
CA LEU A 28 -12.70 3.90 -15.73
C LEU A 28 -12.50 2.90 -14.59
N PRO A 29 -13.41 2.81 -13.62
CA PRO A 29 -13.30 1.87 -12.50
C PRO A 29 -13.55 0.39 -12.90
N ASN A 30 -13.91 0.14 -14.16
CA ASN A 30 -14.16 -1.19 -14.70
C ASN A 30 -12.86 -1.94 -15.05
N GLU A 31 -12.98 -3.24 -15.33
CA GLU A 31 -11.84 -4.10 -15.69
C GLU A 31 -11.14 -3.64 -16.97
N THR A 32 -11.93 -3.21 -17.96
CA THR A 32 -11.43 -2.65 -19.23
C THR A 32 -10.53 -1.44 -19.00
N GLY A 33 -10.91 -0.53 -18.09
CA GLY A 33 -10.12 0.64 -17.70
C GLY A 33 -8.79 0.27 -17.05
N ARG A 34 -8.78 -0.78 -16.20
CA ARG A 34 -7.55 -1.33 -15.61
C ARG A 34 -6.63 -1.93 -16.67
N LEU A 35 -7.19 -2.70 -17.61
CA LEU A 35 -6.43 -3.31 -18.71
C LEU A 35 -5.82 -2.25 -19.62
N LEU A 36 -6.58 -1.21 -19.98
CA LEU A 36 -6.11 -0.09 -20.79
C LEU A 36 -4.97 0.68 -20.11
N ALA A 37 -5.12 1.00 -18.81
CA ALA A 37 -4.08 1.66 -18.03
C ALA A 37 -2.79 0.82 -17.96
N ARG A 38 -2.93 -0.51 -17.78
CA ARG A 38 -1.80 -1.44 -17.83
C ARG A 38 -1.12 -1.43 -19.21
N LYS A 39 -1.89 -1.57 -20.29
CA LYS A 39 -1.37 -1.57 -21.67
C LYS A 39 -0.65 -0.27 -22.01
N TYR A 40 -1.22 0.87 -21.62
CA TYR A 40 -0.58 2.17 -21.77
C TYR A 40 0.73 2.25 -20.97
N GLY A 41 0.73 1.75 -19.72
CA GLY A 41 1.94 1.67 -18.90
C GLY A 41 3.08 0.92 -19.58
N PHE A 42 2.80 -0.22 -20.21
CA PHE A 42 3.81 -0.99 -20.94
C PHE A 42 4.29 -0.30 -22.22
N ARG A 43 3.40 0.43 -22.92
CA ARG A 43 3.81 1.26 -24.06
C ARG A 43 4.79 2.35 -23.64
N VAL A 44 4.50 3.04 -22.53
CA VAL A 44 5.40 4.04 -21.97
C VAL A 44 6.71 3.40 -21.51
N LEU A 45 6.67 2.23 -20.87
CA LEU A 45 7.89 1.51 -20.48
C LEU A 45 8.79 1.22 -21.68
N SER A 46 8.24 0.71 -22.78
CA SER A 46 9.00 0.46 -24.01
C SER A 46 9.60 1.74 -24.59
N ALA A 47 8.84 2.84 -24.63
CA ALA A 47 9.35 4.14 -25.08
C ALA A 47 10.48 4.66 -24.20
N VAL A 48 10.37 4.52 -22.88
CA VAL A 48 11.43 4.88 -21.93
C VAL A 48 12.68 4.03 -22.16
N ILE A 49 12.55 2.72 -22.35
CA ILE A 49 13.69 1.84 -22.66
C ILE A 49 14.40 2.32 -23.93
N SER A 50 13.65 2.65 -24.99
CA SER A 50 14.21 3.19 -26.23
C SER A 50 14.91 4.53 -26.01
N ASP A 51 14.33 5.48 -25.29
CA ASP A 51 14.97 6.76 -24.96
C ASP A 51 16.28 6.56 -24.19
N VAL A 52 16.28 5.65 -23.21
CA VAL A 52 17.47 5.33 -22.41
C VAL A 52 18.60 4.83 -23.31
N HIS A 53 18.31 3.90 -24.23
CA HIS A 53 19.30 3.40 -25.20
C HIS A 53 19.91 4.52 -26.02
N HIS A 54 19.09 5.37 -26.63
CA HIS A 54 19.58 6.49 -27.44
C HIS A 54 20.46 7.45 -26.63
N ARG A 55 20.06 7.76 -25.39
CA ARG A 55 20.84 8.63 -24.51
C ARG A 55 22.16 8.01 -24.09
N LEU A 56 22.18 6.70 -23.80
CA LEU A 56 23.42 5.99 -23.46
C LEU A 56 24.39 5.98 -24.63
N CYS A 57 23.93 5.67 -25.86
CA CYS A 57 24.76 5.74 -27.05
C CYS A 57 25.34 7.15 -27.26
N LYS A 58 24.52 8.20 -27.07
CA LYS A 58 25.00 9.60 -27.16
C LYS A 58 26.08 9.91 -26.12
N PHE A 59 25.88 9.49 -24.87
CA PHE A 59 26.88 9.68 -23.82
C PHE A 59 28.16 8.91 -24.08
N GLU A 60 28.06 7.68 -24.58
CA GLU A 60 29.22 6.86 -24.94
C GLU A 60 30.03 7.50 -26.08
N ALA A 61 29.37 8.00 -27.12
CA ALA A 61 30.02 8.77 -28.18
C ALA A 61 30.72 10.02 -27.64
N THR A 62 30.06 10.77 -26.74
CA THR A 62 30.63 11.97 -26.11
C THR A 62 31.86 11.62 -25.25
N ILE A 63 31.80 10.54 -24.48
CA ILE A 63 32.91 10.06 -23.65
C ILE A 63 34.08 9.62 -24.55
N SER A 64 33.80 8.95 -25.66
CA SER A 64 34.82 8.54 -26.64
C SER A 64 35.54 9.74 -27.26
N ASP A 65 34.78 10.75 -27.69
CA ASP A 65 35.33 12.01 -28.23
C ASP A 65 36.19 12.75 -27.19
N LEU A 66 35.70 12.89 -25.96
CA LEU A 66 36.46 13.52 -24.87
C LEU A 66 37.74 12.75 -24.56
N ARG A 67 37.69 11.41 -24.57
CA ARG A 67 38.90 10.58 -24.39
C ARG A 67 39.92 10.82 -25.50
N ALA A 68 39.49 10.84 -26.77
CA ALA A 68 40.38 11.09 -27.90
C ALA A 68 41.08 12.46 -27.77
N ARG A 69 40.36 13.50 -27.34
CA ARG A 69 40.93 14.83 -27.07
C ARG A 69 41.89 14.88 -25.88
N CYS A 70 41.64 14.07 -24.85
CA CYS A 70 42.54 14.00 -23.69
C CYS A 70 43.85 13.27 -24.01
N VAL A 71 43.81 12.24 -24.87
CA VAL A 71 45.02 11.51 -25.30
C VAL A 71 46.01 12.43 -26.02
N SER A 72 45.51 13.38 -26.82
CA SER A 72 46.39 14.33 -27.52
C SER A 72 46.91 15.48 -26.63
N ALA A 73 46.33 15.68 -25.45
CA ALA A 73 46.64 16.82 -24.58
C ALA A 73 47.43 16.44 -23.31
N LEU A 74 47.47 15.16 -22.94
CA LEU A 74 48.07 14.69 -21.69
C LEU A 74 49.16 13.65 -21.93
N PRO A 75 50.22 13.62 -21.11
CA PRO A 75 51.17 12.52 -21.07
C PRO A 75 50.47 11.18 -20.75
N GLU A 76 50.89 10.12 -21.42
CA GLU A 76 50.25 8.80 -21.38
C GLU A 76 50.13 8.24 -19.95
N ASN A 77 51.16 8.42 -19.12
CA ASN A 77 51.17 7.99 -17.72
C ASN A 77 50.15 8.74 -16.84
N VAL A 78 49.93 10.03 -17.09
CA VAL A 78 48.94 10.84 -16.35
C VAL A 78 47.53 10.46 -16.80
N PHE A 79 47.34 10.27 -18.10
CA PHE A 79 46.06 9.86 -18.67
C PHE A 79 45.60 8.49 -18.15
N GLU A 80 46.49 7.50 -18.11
CA GLU A 80 46.19 6.16 -17.58
C GLU A 80 45.81 6.18 -16.09
N ASN A 81 46.54 6.95 -15.27
CA ASN A 81 46.21 7.10 -13.85
C ASN A 81 44.83 7.75 -13.63
N ILE A 82 44.48 8.74 -14.45
CA ILE A 82 43.16 9.38 -14.42
C ILE A 82 42.07 8.39 -14.84
N LEU A 83 42.28 7.65 -15.93
CA LEU A 83 41.34 6.64 -16.40
C LEU A 83 41.09 5.56 -15.34
N GLN A 84 42.14 5.05 -14.68
CA GLN A 84 42.00 4.07 -13.62
C GLN A 84 41.16 4.59 -12.45
N ARG A 85 41.43 5.83 -11.98
CA ARG A 85 40.65 6.45 -10.89
C ARG A 85 39.18 6.68 -11.26
N ILE A 86 38.92 7.17 -12.47
CA ILE A 86 37.56 7.38 -12.97
C ILE A 86 36.83 6.03 -13.06
N ASN A 87 37.48 5.00 -13.59
CA ASN A 87 36.88 3.68 -13.74
C ASN A 87 36.60 3.04 -12.38
N ALA A 88 37.53 3.11 -11.43
CA ALA A 88 37.33 2.61 -10.07
C ALA A 88 36.14 3.28 -9.37
N THR A 89 36.05 4.62 -9.45
CA THR A 89 34.95 5.40 -8.87
C THR A 89 33.62 5.07 -9.55
N ALA A 90 33.61 4.98 -10.89
CA ALA A 90 32.43 4.63 -11.65
C ALA A 90 31.94 3.20 -11.35
N MET A 91 32.86 2.25 -11.18
CA MET A 91 32.56 0.86 -10.82
C MET A 91 31.93 0.75 -9.43
N ASP A 92 32.47 1.46 -8.43
CA ASP A 92 31.88 1.48 -7.09
C ASP A 92 30.46 2.08 -7.10
N ALA A 93 30.27 3.22 -7.78
CA ALA A 93 28.96 3.84 -7.93
C ALA A 93 27.96 2.92 -8.66
N ARG A 94 28.40 2.23 -9.73
CA ARG A 94 27.58 1.23 -10.45
C ARG A 94 27.19 0.06 -9.55
N LYS A 95 28.13 -0.46 -8.76
CA LYS A 95 27.88 -1.57 -7.82
C LYS A 95 26.82 -1.21 -6.78
N LYS A 96 26.95 -0.04 -6.14
CA LYS A 96 25.95 0.50 -5.22
C LYS A 96 24.58 0.63 -5.89
N LYS A 97 24.55 1.21 -7.09
CA LYS A 97 23.29 1.40 -7.83
C LYS A 97 22.63 0.09 -8.23
N ARG A 98 23.41 -0.91 -8.63
CA ARG A 98 22.92 -2.25 -8.95
C ARG A 98 22.28 -2.92 -7.73
N ALA A 99 22.92 -2.84 -6.57
CA ALA A 99 22.39 -3.39 -5.33
C ALA A 99 21.04 -2.75 -4.95
N GLU A 100 20.93 -1.42 -5.02
CA GLU A 100 19.67 -0.69 -4.78
C GLU A 100 18.55 -1.15 -5.73
N LEU A 101 18.85 -1.25 -7.03
CA LEU A 101 17.88 -1.66 -8.04
C LEU A 101 17.47 -3.12 -7.92
N GLN A 102 18.38 -3.98 -7.45
CA GLN A 102 18.08 -5.39 -7.19
C GLN A 102 17.10 -5.54 -6.01
N VAL A 103 17.31 -4.81 -4.91
CA VAL A 103 16.36 -4.77 -3.79
C VAL A 103 15.00 -4.27 -4.27
N LYS A 104 14.98 -3.21 -5.10
CA LYS A 104 13.74 -2.68 -5.67
C LYS A 104 13.03 -3.71 -6.56
N LEU A 105 13.76 -4.44 -7.39
CA LEU A 105 13.20 -5.49 -8.23
C LEU A 105 12.61 -6.63 -7.40
N GLN A 106 13.31 -7.10 -6.37
CA GLN A 106 12.79 -8.12 -5.45
C GLN A 106 11.51 -7.66 -4.75
N SER A 107 11.44 -6.39 -4.34
CA SER A 107 10.21 -5.82 -3.75
C SER A 107 9.03 -5.77 -4.71
N LEU A 108 9.30 -5.67 -6.02
CA LEU A 108 8.27 -5.63 -7.07
C LEU A 108 7.84 -7.03 -7.52
N LEU A 109 8.77 -7.99 -7.50
CA LEU A 109 8.52 -9.40 -7.78
C LEU A 109 7.78 -10.10 -6.64
N ARG A 110 7.88 -9.58 -5.42
CA ARG A 110 7.11 -10.10 -4.29
C ARG A 110 5.61 -10.02 -4.64
N PRO A 111 4.88 -11.14 -4.67
CA PRO A 111 3.47 -11.12 -5.01
C PRO A 111 2.73 -10.15 -4.08
N LEU A 112 1.83 -9.35 -4.65
CA LEU A 112 1.00 -8.38 -3.93
C LEU A 112 0.14 -9.03 -2.82
N ASN A 113 0.11 -10.36 -2.76
CA ASN A 113 -0.69 -11.13 -1.83
C ASN A 113 0.00 -11.47 -0.50
N GLU A 114 1.30 -11.24 -0.30
CA GLU A 114 1.98 -11.73 0.92
C GLU A 114 2.37 -10.68 1.96
N ASN A 115 2.26 -9.37 1.67
CA ASN A 115 2.95 -8.37 2.52
C ASN A 115 2.12 -7.26 3.16
N HIS A 116 0.80 -7.32 3.15
CA HIS A 116 -0.05 -6.53 4.06
C HIS A 116 -1.33 -7.24 4.54
N ARG A 117 -1.60 -8.48 4.10
CA ARG A 117 -2.78 -9.25 4.53
C ARG A 117 -2.46 -10.51 5.33
N SER A 118 -1.27 -11.10 5.18
CA SER A 118 -0.94 -12.39 5.83
C SER A 118 -0.78 -12.35 7.36
N THR A 119 -0.78 -11.17 8.01
CA THR A 119 -0.58 -11.08 9.47
C THR A 119 -1.58 -10.19 10.19
N ARG A 120 -2.75 -9.90 9.58
CA ARG A 120 -3.81 -9.24 10.35
C ARG A 120 -4.59 -10.23 11.21
N VAL A 121 -4.59 -11.53 10.93
CA VAL A 121 -5.30 -12.51 11.77
C VAL A 121 -4.32 -13.57 12.23
N VAL A 122 -4.08 -13.65 13.53
CA VAL A 122 -3.22 -14.66 14.16
C VAL A 122 -4.11 -15.59 14.97
N ASN A 123 -4.29 -16.82 14.50
CA ASN A 123 -5.06 -17.83 15.21
C ASN A 123 -4.14 -18.66 16.12
N LEU A 124 -4.28 -18.50 17.43
CA LEU A 124 -3.62 -19.29 18.47
C LEU A 124 -4.59 -20.32 19.09
N SER A 125 -5.85 -20.33 18.67
CA SER A 125 -6.85 -21.28 19.16
C SER A 125 -6.82 -22.58 18.34
N LYS A 126 -7.38 -23.65 18.90
CA LYS A 126 -7.56 -24.93 18.20
C LYS A 126 -8.73 -24.92 17.20
N ARG A 127 -9.52 -23.84 17.16
CA ARG A 127 -10.67 -23.71 16.25
C ARG A 127 -10.19 -23.47 14.82
N ILE A 128 -10.77 -24.21 13.88
CA ILE A 128 -10.59 -23.99 12.45
C ILE A 128 -11.52 -22.85 12.00
N LEU A 129 -10.95 -21.80 11.43
CA LEU A 129 -11.70 -20.65 10.92
C LEU A 129 -12.04 -20.85 9.44
N THR A 130 -13.25 -20.48 9.06
CA THR A 130 -13.71 -20.43 7.68
C THR A 130 -13.11 -19.24 6.93
N SER A 131 -13.09 -19.29 5.60
CA SER A 131 -12.62 -18.18 4.76
C SER A 131 -13.40 -16.88 4.99
N ALA A 132 -14.71 -16.99 5.27
CA ALA A 132 -15.56 -15.85 5.60
C ALA A 132 -15.19 -15.21 6.94
N GLU A 133 -14.94 -16.01 7.98
CA GLU A 133 -14.48 -15.53 9.29
C GLU A 133 -13.10 -14.85 9.19
N ILE A 134 -12.16 -15.46 8.43
CA ILE A 134 -10.84 -14.85 8.20
C ILE A 134 -10.97 -13.51 7.46
N SER A 135 -11.82 -13.45 6.43
CA SER A 135 -12.11 -12.21 5.69
C SER A 135 -12.67 -11.13 6.62
N LEU A 136 -13.64 -11.48 7.45
CA LEU A 136 -14.26 -10.61 8.45
C LEU A 136 -13.22 -10.08 9.45
N LEU A 137 -12.42 -10.97 10.05
CA LEU A 137 -11.41 -10.63 11.05
C LEU A 137 -10.26 -9.79 10.47
N THR A 138 -9.99 -9.94 9.17
CA THR A 138 -9.05 -9.11 8.42
C THR A 138 -9.56 -7.67 8.23
N LYS A 139 -10.86 -7.39 8.38
CA LYS A 139 -11.36 -6.01 8.37
C LYS A 139 -10.97 -5.25 9.64
N GLY A 140 -10.72 -5.98 10.73
CA GLY A 140 -10.25 -5.45 12.01
C GLY A 140 -11.41 -4.98 12.91
N THR A 141 -11.10 -4.75 14.18
CA THR A 141 -12.08 -4.36 15.22
C THR A 141 -12.67 -2.96 15.03
N THR A 142 -12.01 -2.10 14.23
CA THR A 142 -12.51 -0.76 13.87
C THR A 142 -13.55 -0.79 12.74
N PHE A 143 -13.89 -1.96 12.21
CA PHE A 143 -14.85 -2.12 11.13
C PHE A 143 -16.28 -2.04 11.66
N SER A 144 -17.00 -0.96 11.33
CA SER A 144 -18.44 -0.84 11.58
C SER A 144 -19.21 -1.28 10.35
N HIS A 145 -20.02 -2.32 10.49
CA HIS A 145 -20.97 -2.79 9.46
C HIS A 145 -22.37 -2.18 9.63
N THR A 146 -22.63 -1.60 10.80
CA THR A 146 -23.82 -0.80 11.07
C THR A 146 -23.48 0.66 10.82
N ASP A 147 -24.28 1.33 10.00
CA ASP A 147 -24.18 2.79 9.88
C ASP A 147 -24.71 3.37 11.19
N ALA A 148 -23.88 4.15 11.88
CA ALA A 148 -24.35 4.87 13.06
C ALA A 148 -25.44 5.82 12.60
N ALA A 149 -26.66 5.64 13.10
CA ALA A 149 -27.74 6.55 12.81
C ALA A 149 -27.27 7.97 13.20
N PRO A 150 -27.40 8.98 12.33
CA PRO A 150 -26.92 10.33 12.61
C PRO A 150 -27.81 11.06 13.64
N THR A 151 -28.51 10.31 14.50
CA THR A 151 -29.46 10.80 15.49
C THR A 151 -28.83 11.84 16.42
N ASN A 152 -27.61 11.60 16.90
CA ASN A 152 -26.91 12.57 17.75
C ASN A 152 -26.57 13.87 17.01
N PHE A 153 -26.19 13.77 15.73
CA PHE A 153 -25.93 14.93 14.89
C PHE A 153 -27.22 15.71 14.62
N LEU A 154 -28.30 15.01 14.25
CA LEU A 154 -29.62 15.61 14.01
C LEU A 154 -30.18 16.28 15.27
N ALA A 155 -30.06 15.64 16.43
CA ALA A 155 -30.49 16.21 17.70
C ALA A 155 -29.66 17.45 18.08
N SER A 156 -28.34 17.40 17.85
CA SER A 156 -27.45 18.54 18.11
C SER A 156 -27.75 19.71 17.16
N LEU A 157 -27.95 19.40 15.87
CA LEU A 157 -28.32 20.38 14.86
C LEU A 157 -29.67 21.04 15.20
N GLU A 158 -30.68 20.25 15.55
CA GLU A 158 -32.00 20.78 15.89
C GLU A 158 -31.95 21.65 17.15
N SER A 159 -31.18 21.24 18.16
CA SER A 159 -30.96 22.05 19.36
C SER A 159 -30.34 23.43 19.04
N VAL A 160 -29.34 23.47 18.16
CA VAL A 160 -28.73 24.72 17.69
C VAL A 160 -29.71 25.57 16.90
N LEU A 161 -30.51 24.96 16.03
CA LEU A 161 -31.52 25.67 15.23
C LEU A 161 -32.63 26.27 16.11
N LEU A 162 -33.05 25.55 17.16
CA LEU A 162 -34.06 26.04 18.12
C LEU A 162 -33.55 27.18 18.99
N THR A 163 -32.26 27.19 19.32
CA THR A 163 -31.63 28.24 20.16
C THR A 163 -31.12 29.45 19.37
N SER A 164 -31.01 29.33 18.04
CA SER A 164 -30.57 30.42 17.16
C SER A 164 -31.67 31.45 16.88
N ALA A 165 -31.28 32.68 16.56
CA ALA A 165 -32.20 33.76 16.12
C ALA A 165 -32.60 33.65 14.63
N VAL A 166 -32.46 32.47 14.02
CA VAL A 166 -32.71 32.25 12.59
C VAL A 166 -34.22 32.10 12.32
N PRO A 167 -34.78 32.79 11.31
CA PRO A 167 -36.17 32.62 10.86
C PRO A 167 -36.49 31.16 10.50
N GLU A 168 -37.74 30.73 10.75
CA GLU A 168 -38.16 29.33 10.53
C GLU A 168 -37.93 28.85 9.10
N ASP A 169 -38.13 29.73 8.12
CA ASP A 169 -37.98 29.42 6.70
C ASP A 169 -36.54 28.95 6.39
N MET A 170 -35.54 29.67 6.91
CA MET A 170 -34.12 29.30 6.79
C MET A 170 -33.78 28.06 7.62
N ARG A 171 -34.42 27.85 8.78
CA ARG A 171 -34.23 26.62 9.57
C ARG A 171 -34.74 25.40 8.80
N ALA A 172 -35.89 25.51 8.14
CA ALA A 172 -36.45 24.46 7.30
C ALA A 172 -35.53 24.12 6.12
N ASP A 173 -34.92 25.12 5.49
CA ASP A 173 -33.92 24.92 4.42
C ASP A 173 -32.69 24.17 4.95
N ILE A 174 -32.16 24.56 6.11
CA ILE A 174 -31.00 23.88 6.73
C ILE A 174 -31.35 22.42 7.06
N ARG A 175 -32.53 22.15 7.63
CA ARG A 175 -33.00 20.77 7.89
C ARG A 175 -33.10 19.97 6.58
N SER A 176 -33.66 20.56 5.53
CA SER A 176 -33.80 19.92 4.21
C SER A 176 -32.44 19.58 3.61
N CYS A 177 -31.49 20.53 3.64
CA CYS A 177 -30.12 20.31 3.20
C CYS A 177 -29.41 19.21 3.99
N ALA A 178 -29.48 19.25 5.33
CA ALA A 178 -28.87 18.23 6.18
C ALA A 178 -29.44 16.84 5.91
N THR A 179 -30.75 16.73 5.76
CA THR A 179 -31.44 15.46 5.45
C THR A 179 -31.06 14.95 4.06
N SER A 180 -30.96 15.84 3.07
CA SER A 180 -30.49 15.51 1.71
C SER A 180 -29.06 14.98 1.72
N LEU A 181 -28.14 15.62 2.45
CA LEU A 181 -26.74 15.18 2.58
C LEU A 181 -26.62 13.81 3.26
N ILE A 182 -27.40 13.58 4.32
CA ILE A 182 -27.47 12.28 5.00
C ILE A 182 -27.99 11.22 4.04
N ARG A 183 -29.03 11.52 3.26
CA ARG A 183 -29.62 10.59 2.29
C ARG A 183 -28.71 10.33 1.08
N GLN A 184 -27.87 11.30 0.71
CA GLN A 184 -26.83 11.13 -0.32
C GLN A 184 -25.67 10.24 0.14
N LYS A 185 -25.47 10.07 1.46
CA LYS A 185 -24.50 9.13 1.99
C LYS A 185 -24.91 7.73 1.54
N LYS A 186 -24.18 7.17 0.56
CA LYS A 186 -24.36 5.78 0.13
C LYS A 186 -24.22 4.90 1.37
N HIS A 187 -25.16 3.96 1.53
CA HIS A 187 -25.10 2.93 2.56
C HIS A 187 -23.79 2.16 2.40
N HIS A 188 -22.79 2.52 3.19
CA HIS A 188 -21.49 1.87 3.09
C HIS A 188 -21.58 0.59 3.91
N GLN A 189 -21.83 -0.48 3.17
CA GLN A 189 -21.36 -1.84 3.47
C GLN A 189 -22.24 -2.65 4.42
N VAL A 190 -23.30 -3.22 3.84
CA VAL A 190 -23.92 -4.44 4.37
C VAL A 190 -22.87 -5.55 4.33
N LEU A 191 -22.63 -6.20 5.46
CA LEU A 191 -21.82 -7.43 5.51
C LEU A 191 -22.40 -8.46 4.53
N PRO A 192 -21.58 -9.13 3.70
CA PRO A 192 -22.05 -10.29 2.95
C PRO A 192 -22.67 -11.33 3.90
N ILE A 193 -23.72 -12.01 3.45
CA ILE A 193 -24.47 -13.00 4.25
C ILE A 193 -23.55 -14.04 4.90
N ASP A 194 -22.51 -14.47 4.19
CA ASP A 194 -21.56 -15.46 4.70
C ASP A 194 -20.66 -14.90 5.81
N GLU A 195 -20.28 -13.62 5.72
CA GLU A 195 -19.52 -12.96 6.78
C GLU A 195 -20.42 -12.63 7.99
N GLU A 196 -21.69 -12.34 7.78
CA GLU A 196 -22.67 -12.17 8.85
C GLU A 196 -22.87 -13.47 9.63
N LYS A 197 -23.02 -14.61 8.93
CA LYS A 197 -23.03 -15.94 9.56
C LYS A 197 -21.72 -16.23 10.31
N GLY A 198 -20.58 -15.86 9.72
CA GLY A 198 -19.27 -15.96 10.38
C GLY A 198 -19.21 -15.14 11.67
N LEU A 199 -19.73 -13.90 11.66
CA LEU A 199 -19.80 -13.03 12.83
C LEU A 199 -20.66 -13.64 13.94
N ILE A 200 -21.83 -14.19 13.59
CA ILE A 200 -22.70 -14.88 14.54
C ILE A 200 -22.00 -16.11 15.13
N SER A 201 -21.32 -16.90 14.29
CA SER A 201 -20.59 -18.10 14.73
C SER A 201 -19.46 -17.76 15.70
N LEU A 202 -18.65 -16.74 15.39
CA LEU A 202 -17.58 -16.25 16.27
C LEU A 202 -18.13 -15.66 17.57
N LYS A 203 -19.28 -14.99 17.52
CA LYS A 203 -19.92 -14.41 18.71
C LYS A 203 -20.53 -15.47 19.64
N THR A 204 -20.97 -16.60 19.09
CA THR A 204 -21.63 -17.68 19.85
C THR A 204 -20.61 -18.62 20.50
N ASP A 205 -19.36 -18.59 20.06
CA ASP A 205 -18.31 -19.44 20.61
C ASP A 205 -17.66 -18.81 21.84
N ASP A 206 -18.10 -19.26 23.02
CA ASP A 206 -17.57 -18.84 24.31
C ASP A 206 -16.18 -19.44 24.65
N SER A 207 -15.66 -20.37 23.83
CA SER A 207 -14.37 -21.02 24.07
C SER A 207 -13.18 -20.18 23.58
N ILE A 208 -13.44 -19.20 22.70
CA ILE A 208 -12.43 -18.35 22.08
C ILE A 208 -12.55 -16.89 22.53
N VAL A 209 -11.44 -16.18 22.49
CA VAL A 209 -11.35 -14.74 22.75
C VAL A 209 -10.65 -14.08 21.58
N ILE A 210 -11.25 -13.02 21.05
CA ILE A 210 -10.77 -12.26 19.88
C ILE A 210 -10.33 -10.88 20.37
N VAL A 211 -9.04 -10.56 20.26
CA VAL A 211 -8.45 -9.30 20.73
C VAL A 211 -7.62 -8.63 19.66
N SER A 212 -7.49 -7.31 19.71
CA SER A 212 -6.47 -6.59 18.94
C SER A 212 -5.10 -6.78 19.59
N ALA A 213 -4.08 -7.09 18.78
CA ALA A 213 -2.69 -7.11 19.21
C ALA A 213 -2.20 -5.69 19.54
N ASP A 214 -1.32 -5.58 20.53
CA ASP A 214 -0.73 -4.32 20.98
C ASP A 214 0.06 -3.59 19.89
N LYS A 215 0.58 -4.34 18.90
CA LYS A 215 1.37 -3.80 17.79
C LYS A 215 0.79 -4.24 16.45
N GLY A 216 0.66 -3.29 15.52
CA GLY A 216 0.41 -3.58 14.11
C GLY A 216 -1.05 -3.82 13.70
N GLY A 217 -2.02 -3.61 14.59
CA GLY A 217 -3.45 -3.70 14.25
C GLY A 217 -3.89 -5.09 13.79
N ALA A 218 -3.18 -6.13 14.23
CA ALA A 218 -3.57 -7.51 14.05
C ALA A 218 -4.69 -7.91 15.03
N THR A 219 -5.51 -8.86 14.66
CA THR A 219 -6.54 -9.52 15.45
C THR A 219 -5.99 -10.90 15.84
N VAL A 220 -5.87 -11.15 17.14
CA VAL A 220 -5.41 -12.43 17.70
C VAL A 220 -6.62 -13.17 18.24
N ILE A 221 -6.69 -14.46 17.95
CA ILE A 221 -7.74 -15.35 18.43
C ILE A 221 -7.06 -16.37 19.32
N MET A 222 -7.53 -16.55 20.54
CA MET A 222 -6.92 -17.46 21.51
C MET A 222 -8.00 -18.20 22.30
N GLU A 223 -7.62 -19.30 22.95
CA GLU A 223 -8.51 -19.97 23.88
C GLU A 223 -8.76 -19.07 25.10
N LYS A 224 -9.99 -19.12 25.61
CA LYS A 224 -10.41 -18.32 26.77
C LYS A 224 -9.57 -18.61 28.01
N THR A 225 -9.21 -19.86 28.23
CA THR A 225 -8.33 -20.28 29.33
C THR A 225 -6.95 -19.64 29.23
N ASP A 226 -6.37 -19.62 28.04
CA ASP A 226 -5.05 -19.04 27.78
C ASP A 226 -5.05 -17.53 27.94
N TYR A 227 -6.14 -16.88 27.49
CA TYR A 227 -6.34 -15.44 27.71
C TYR A 227 -6.39 -15.10 29.20
N ILE A 228 -7.20 -15.82 29.97
CA ILE A 228 -7.36 -15.61 31.42
C ILE A 228 -6.01 -15.83 32.13
N ASN A 229 -5.28 -16.89 31.78
CA ASN A 229 -3.97 -17.17 32.35
C ASN A 229 -2.96 -16.05 32.08
N LYS A 230 -2.90 -15.55 30.83
CA LYS A 230 -2.04 -14.40 30.47
C LYS A 230 -2.46 -13.11 31.16
N ALA A 231 -3.76 -12.86 31.27
CA ALA A 231 -4.29 -11.70 31.98
C ALA A 231 -3.87 -11.74 33.45
N ASN A 232 -4.07 -12.86 34.13
CA ASN A 232 -3.69 -13.05 35.55
C ASN A 232 -2.18 -12.90 35.77
N GLN A 233 -1.34 -13.44 34.89
CA GLN A 233 0.11 -13.21 34.95
C GLN A 233 0.45 -11.71 34.85
N SER A 234 -0.19 -11.00 33.92
CA SER A 234 0.04 -9.57 33.71
C SER A 234 -0.44 -8.70 34.89
N PHE A 235 -1.42 -9.18 35.67
CA PHE A 235 -1.89 -8.50 36.87
C PHE A 235 -1.01 -8.77 38.10
N ASN A 236 -0.45 -9.99 38.24
CA ASN A 236 0.39 -10.35 39.38
C ASN A 236 1.81 -9.76 39.31
N ASP A 237 2.29 -9.35 38.13
CA ASP A 237 3.61 -8.71 37.95
C ASP A 237 3.68 -7.24 38.46
N LYS A 238 2.57 -6.68 38.98
CA LYS A 238 2.52 -5.29 39.49
C LYS A 238 2.63 -5.16 41.02
N GLU A 239 2.80 -6.25 41.75
CA GLU A 239 3.00 -6.24 43.21
C GLU A 239 4.47 -6.51 43.65
N ALA A 240 5.45 -6.30 42.76
CA ALA A 240 6.88 -6.36 43.07
C ALA A 240 7.59 -5.00 42.91
#